data_AF-A0A9P8C4X3-F1
#
_entry.id   AF-A0A9P8C4X3-F1
#
_cell.length_a   1.000
_cell.length_b   1.000
_cell.length_c   1.000
_cell.angle_alpha   90.00
_cell.angle_beta   90.00
_cell.angle_gamma   90.00
#
_symmetry.space_group_name_H-M   'P 1'
#
loop_
_entity.id
_entity.type
_entity.pdbx_description
1 polymer ?
#
loop_
_entity_poly.entity_id
_entity_poly.type
_entity_poly.pdbx_seq_one_letter_code
_entity_poly.pdbx_strand_id
1 'polypeptide(L)'
;MLRLPPEKMRQSKVDTWERTIINSKNSNYRGTARVDLEALEFSSSLVREENEKIIESLKEKFKKEGCYRLEPRNHVPVIIESSDFLSILELLELDPDSLLENPREIPPRLKFPLGFRLSCLHGRQRVEAAKTVLQKLGDR
;
A
#
# COMPACT_ATOMS: atom_id res chain seq x y z
N MET A 1 -5.53 28.39 0.49
CA MET A 1 -4.97 27.79 1.71
C MET A 1 -5.33 28.68 2.90
N LEU A 2 -6.37 28.35 3.64
CA LEU A 2 -6.66 29.00 4.93
C LEU A 2 -5.99 28.18 6.02
N ARG A 3 -4.85 28.65 6.53
CA ARG A 3 -4.30 28.16 7.80
C ARG A 3 -5.21 28.67 8.90
N LEU A 4 -6.01 27.79 9.50
CA LEU A 4 -6.73 28.08 10.72
C LEU A 4 -5.74 28.15 11.90
N PRO A 5 -5.87 29.11 12.81
CA PRO A 5 -5.06 29.17 14.03
C PRO A 5 -5.32 27.93 14.90
N PRO A 6 -4.36 27.53 15.76
CA PRO A 6 -4.56 26.40 16.66
C PRO A 6 -5.57 26.80 17.75
N GLU A 7 -6.86 26.67 17.45
CA GLU A 7 -7.86 26.54 18.51
C GLU A 7 -7.40 25.38 19.41
N LYS A 8 -7.38 25.60 20.73
CA LYS A 8 -7.13 24.54 21.71
C LYS A 8 -8.19 23.46 21.49
N MET A 9 -7.83 22.44 20.72
CA MET A 9 -8.69 21.31 20.41
C MET A 9 -8.97 20.59 21.73
N ARG A 10 -10.24 20.62 22.17
CA ARG A 10 -10.66 19.94 23.40
C ARG A 10 -10.42 18.44 23.24
N GLN A 11 -9.84 17.80 24.25
CA GLN A 11 -9.53 16.36 24.25
C GLN A 11 -10.72 15.51 23.76
N SER A 12 -11.94 15.81 24.20
CA SER A 12 -13.15 15.10 23.76
C SER A 12 -13.44 15.16 22.25
N LYS A 13 -13.07 16.26 21.58
CA LYS A 13 -13.16 16.37 20.11
C LYS A 13 -12.09 15.51 19.43
N VAL A 14 -10.88 15.45 20.00
CA VAL A 14 -9.80 14.57 19.51
C VAL A 14 -10.25 13.12 19.58
N ASP A 15 -10.72 12.68 20.75
CA ASP A 15 -11.13 11.30 20.99
C ASP A 15 -12.27 10.86 20.04
N THR A 16 -13.23 11.76 19.78
CA THR A 16 -14.35 11.48 18.87
C THR A 16 -13.86 11.33 17.42
N TRP A 17 -12.94 12.20 17.00
CA TRP A 17 -12.36 12.14 15.67
C TRP A 17 -11.50 10.90 15.47
N GLU A 18 -10.65 10.55 16.45
CA GLU A 18 -9.85 9.33 16.42
C GLU A 18 -10.73 8.07 16.31
N ARG A 19 -11.81 7.97 17.10
CA ARG A 19 -12.77 6.86 16.98
C ARG A 19 -13.37 6.77 15.58
N THR A 20 -13.70 7.89 14.97
CA THR A 20 -14.26 7.92 13.62
C THR A 20 -13.26 7.40 12.59
N ILE A 21 -12.00 7.81 12.70
CA ILE A 21 -10.91 7.35 11.83
C ILE A 21 -10.65 5.86 12.03
N ILE A 22 -10.58 5.39 13.27
CA ILE A 22 -10.35 3.97 13.58
C ILE A 22 -11.51 3.12 13.05
N ASN A 23 -12.76 3.52 13.30
CA ASN A 23 -13.93 2.79 12.79
C ASN A 23 -13.92 2.73 11.25
N SER A 24 -13.59 3.84 10.59
CA SER A 24 -13.50 3.90 9.13
C SER A 24 -12.36 3.02 8.59
N LYS A 25 -11.22 2.96 9.27
CA LYS A 25 -10.12 2.07 8.88
C LYS A 25 -10.52 0.62 9.04
N ASN A 26 -11.12 0.26 10.18
CA ASN A 26 -11.51 -1.11 10.48
C ASN A 26 -12.60 -1.61 9.51
N SER A 27 -13.56 -0.76 9.13
CA SER A 27 -14.63 -1.15 8.20
C SER A 27 -14.19 -1.27 6.74
N ASN A 28 -13.13 -0.58 6.34
CA ASN A 28 -12.62 -0.56 4.97
C ASN A 28 -11.37 -1.42 4.76
N TYR A 29 -10.70 -1.84 5.83
CA TYR A 29 -9.56 -2.75 5.70
C TYR A 29 -10.03 -4.11 5.19
N ARG A 30 -9.31 -4.65 4.21
CA ARG A 30 -9.62 -5.94 3.56
C ARG A 30 -8.51 -6.97 3.72
N GLY A 31 -7.45 -6.63 4.45
CA GLY A 31 -6.31 -7.51 4.67
C GLY A 31 -5.05 -7.06 3.91
N THR A 32 -4.08 -7.97 3.86
CA THR A 32 -2.76 -7.81 3.25
C THR A 32 -2.55 -8.90 2.22
N ALA A 33 -2.02 -8.53 1.05
CA ALA A 33 -1.65 -9.47 0.01
C ALA A 33 -0.34 -9.06 -0.67
N ARG A 34 0.32 -10.04 -1.28
CA ARG A 34 1.42 -9.81 -2.21
C ARG A 34 0.85 -9.64 -3.62
N VAL A 35 1.34 -8.64 -4.33
CA VAL A 35 0.92 -8.34 -5.70
C VAL A 35 2.14 -8.04 -6.56
N ASP A 36 1.96 -8.07 -7.88
CA ASP A 36 3.01 -7.68 -8.82
C ASP A 36 3.19 -6.17 -8.84
N LEU A 37 4.42 -5.69 -8.93
CA LEU A 37 4.72 -4.24 -8.87
C LEU A 37 4.10 -3.51 -10.07
N GLU A 38 3.87 -4.22 -11.16
CA GLU A 38 3.21 -3.76 -12.37
C GLU A 38 1.72 -3.48 -12.11
N ALA A 39 1.07 -4.16 -11.17
CA ALA A 39 -0.32 -3.87 -10.83
C ALA A 39 -0.48 -2.56 -10.04
N LEU A 40 0.62 -1.96 -9.53
CA LEU A 40 0.56 -0.77 -8.69
C LEU A 40 0.59 0.51 -9.53
N GLU A 41 -0.44 1.34 -9.35
CA GLU A 41 -0.56 2.65 -10.01
C GLU A 41 -0.61 3.80 -9.00
N PHE A 42 0.04 4.91 -9.35
CA PHE A 42 0.16 6.11 -8.54
C PHE A 42 -0.36 7.35 -9.28
N SER A 43 -1.62 7.29 -9.73
CA SER A 43 -2.25 8.31 -10.59
C SER A 43 -3.11 9.34 -9.84
N SER A 44 -3.32 9.19 -8.52
CA SER A 44 -4.15 10.14 -7.78
C SER A 44 -3.43 11.48 -7.54
N SER A 45 -4.19 12.58 -7.53
CA SER A 45 -3.70 13.92 -7.16
C SER A 45 -3.19 14.01 -5.72
N LEU A 46 -3.42 12.97 -4.91
CA LEU A 46 -2.92 12.82 -3.55
C LEU A 46 -1.49 12.26 -3.51
N VAL A 47 -0.99 11.72 -4.61
CA VAL A 47 0.37 11.22 -4.72
C VAL A 47 1.33 12.40 -4.80
N ARG A 48 2.30 12.44 -3.88
CA ARG A 48 3.38 13.43 -3.91
C ARG A 48 4.18 13.34 -5.20
N GLU A 49 4.67 14.49 -5.65
CA GLU A 49 5.61 14.57 -6.76
C GLU A 49 6.82 13.65 -6.56
N GLU A 50 7.36 13.22 -7.70
CA GLU A 50 8.52 12.36 -7.75
C GLU A 50 9.75 13.09 -7.19
N ASN A 51 10.50 12.40 -6.33
CA ASN A 51 11.74 12.93 -5.78
C ASN A 51 12.86 11.92 -6.07
N GLU A 52 13.58 12.19 -7.16
CA GLU A 52 14.64 11.32 -7.67
C GLU A 52 15.73 11.05 -6.63
N LYS A 53 16.08 12.04 -5.80
CA LYS A 53 17.10 11.86 -4.75
C LYS A 53 16.68 10.82 -3.71
N ILE A 54 15.40 10.84 -3.31
CA ILE A 54 14.87 9.86 -2.37
C ILE A 54 14.80 8.47 -3.04
N ILE A 55 14.38 8.42 -4.30
CA ILE A 55 14.34 7.16 -5.06
C ILE A 55 15.74 6.56 -5.18
N GLU A 56 16.76 7.35 -5.51
CA GLU A 56 18.13 6.86 -5.66
C GLU A 56 18.70 6.37 -4.32
N SER A 57 18.45 7.11 -3.24
CA SER A 57 18.80 6.65 -1.89
C SER A 57 18.13 5.32 -1.52
N LEU A 58 16.86 5.13 -1.90
CA LEU A 58 16.14 3.87 -1.69
C LEU A 58 16.70 2.74 -2.56
N LYS A 59 17.09 3.01 -3.82
CA LYS A 59 17.73 1.99 -4.67
C LYS A 59 19.03 1.50 -4.05
N GLU A 60 19.90 2.40 -3.59
CA GLU A 60 21.15 2.02 -2.93
C GLU A 60 20.90 1.23 -1.65
N LYS A 61 19.92 1.65 -0.84
CA LYS A 61 19.50 0.89 0.34
C LYS A 61 19.02 -0.52 -0.04
N PHE A 62 18.18 -0.65 -1.05
CA PHE A 62 17.64 -1.94 -1.48
C PHE A 62 18.71 -2.87 -2.05
N LYS A 63 19.72 -2.34 -2.76
CA LYS A 63 20.86 -3.14 -3.23
C LYS A 63 21.73 -3.64 -2.07
N LYS A 64 21.94 -2.80 -1.05
CA LYS A 64 22.83 -3.12 0.08
C LYS A 64 22.16 -4.02 1.12
N GLU A 65 20.92 -3.69 1.48
CA GLU A 65 20.23 -4.29 2.62
C GLU A 65 19.08 -5.20 2.16
N GLY A 66 18.54 -5.00 0.96
CA GLY A 66 17.32 -5.64 0.49
C GLY A 66 16.08 -4.75 0.64
N CYS A 67 14.98 -5.14 -0.01
CA CYS A 67 13.72 -4.38 -0.01
C CYS A 67 12.81 -4.68 1.20
N TYR A 68 12.99 -5.83 1.87
CA TYR A 68 12.18 -6.27 3.02
C TYR A 68 10.66 -6.09 2.86
N ARG A 69 10.12 -6.51 1.71
CA ARG A 69 8.71 -6.28 1.32
C ARG A 69 7.66 -6.94 2.23
N LEU A 70 8.05 -7.83 3.13
CA LEU A 70 7.16 -8.46 4.12
C LEU A 70 7.11 -7.70 5.45
N GLU A 71 7.98 -6.71 5.66
CA GLU A 71 7.89 -5.89 6.85
C GLU A 71 6.71 -4.92 6.74
N PRO A 72 5.83 -4.81 7.76
CA PRO A 72 4.65 -3.94 7.70
C PRO A 72 4.96 -2.48 7.36
N ARG A 73 6.13 -1.97 7.80
CA ARG A 73 6.60 -0.62 7.45
C ARG A 73 6.77 -0.39 5.95
N ASN A 74 6.99 -1.46 5.17
CA ASN A 74 7.19 -1.43 3.72
C ASN A 74 5.91 -1.73 2.92
N HIS A 75 4.79 -2.01 3.59
CA HIS A 75 3.51 -2.20 2.91
C HIS A 75 3.07 -0.93 2.18
N VAL A 76 2.39 -1.14 1.05
CA VAL A 76 1.82 -0.10 0.21
C VAL A 76 0.30 -0.19 0.34
N PRO A 77 -0.37 0.80 0.97
CA PRO A 77 -1.82 0.81 1.03
C PRO A 77 -2.40 1.13 -0.34
N VAL A 78 -3.36 0.31 -0.74
CA VAL A 78 -4.07 0.40 -2.01
C VAL A 78 -5.57 0.50 -1.77
N ILE A 79 -6.26 1.13 -2.71
CA ILE A 79 -7.71 1.15 -2.80
C ILE A 79 -8.12 0.23 -3.94
N ILE A 80 -9.18 -0.55 -3.70
CA ILE A 80 -9.82 -1.42 -4.67
C ILE A 80 -11.33 -1.32 -4.49
N GLU A 81 -12.07 -1.34 -5.59
CA GLU A 81 -13.53 -1.41 -5.56
C GLU A 81 -13.98 -2.75 -4.98
N SER A 82 -15.07 -2.73 -4.20
CA SER A 82 -15.52 -3.94 -3.49
C SER A 82 -15.94 -5.05 -4.46
N SER A 83 -16.52 -4.70 -5.61
CA SER A 83 -16.89 -5.67 -6.65
C SER A 83 -15.67 -6.37 -7.26
N ASP A 84 -14.62 -5.59 -7.56
CA ASP A 84 -13.40 -6.11 -8.16
C ASP A 84 -12.68 -7.03 -7.18
N PHE A 85 -12.59 -6.60 -5.92
CA PHE A 85 -12.00 -7.39 -4.85
C PHE A 85 -12.68 -8.75 -4.70
N LEU A 86 -14.01 -8.79 -4.61
CA LEU A 86 -14.75 -10.04 -4.47
C LEU A 86 -14.60 -10.94 -5.71
N SER A 87 -14.65 -10.36 -6.91
CA SER A 87 -14.47 -11.11 -8.16
C SER A 87 -13.09 -11.78 -8.25
N ILE A 88 -12.06 -11.10 -7.76
CA ILE A 88 -10.68 -11.63 -7.74
C ILE A 88 -10.55 -12.76 -6.71
N LEU A 89 -11.16 -12.61 -5.54
CA LEU A 89 -11.14 -13.67 -4.53
C LEU A 89 -11.88 -14.92 -5.01
N GLU A 90 -13.04 -14.75 -5.65
CA GLU A 90 -13.79 -15.85 -6.26
C GLU A 90 -12.96 -16.57 -7.34
N LEU A 91 -12.33 -15.82 -8.24
CA LEU A 91 -11.47 -16.39 -9.29
C LEU A 91 -10.27 -17.17 -8.73
N LEU A 92 -9.75 -16.76 -7.57
CA LEU A 92 -8.59 -17.38 -6.94
C LEU A 92 -8.96 -18.43 -5.88
N GLU A 93 -10.27 -18.68 -5.68
CA GLU A 93 -10.81 -19.55 -4.64
C GLU A 93 -10.27 -19.21 -3.24
N LEU A 94 -10.15 -17.90 -2.95
CA LEU A 94 -9.63 -17.40 -1.68
C LEU A 94 -10.75 -16.91 -0.77
N ASP A 95 -10.70 -17.32 0.49
CA ASP A 95 -11.52 -16.76 1.56
C ASP A 95 -11.00 -15.36 1.94
N PRO A 96 -11.84 -14.31 1.99
CA PRO A 96 -11.43 -12.98 2.47
C PRO A 96 -10.64 -13.00 3.79
N ASP A 97 -10.99 -13.90 4.71
CA ASP A 97 -10.32 -14.00 6.01
C ASP A 97 -8.86 -14.45 5.89
N SER A 98 -8.49 -15.12 4.79
CA SER A 98 -7.10 -15.50 4.49
C SER A 98 -6.17 -14.30 4.22
N LEU A 99 -6.74 -13.12 3.96
CA LEU A 99 -5.97 -11.89 3.80
C LEU A 99 -5.73 -11.16 5.14
N LEU A 100 -6.47 -11.49 6.20
CA LEU A 100 -6.31 -10.82 7.48
C LEU A 100 -4.92 -11.13 8.07
N GLU A 101 -4.31 -10.13 8.72
CA GLU A 101 -2.93 -10.25 9.19
C GLU A 101 -2.75 -11.42 10.17
N ASN A 102 -1.97 -12.42 9.76
CA ASN A 102 -1.40 -13.44 10.64
C ASN A 102 0.12 -13.27 10.68
N PRO A 103 0.73 -12.83 11.79
CA PRO A 103 2.16 -12.52 11.87
C PRO A 103 3.08 -13.72 11.66
N ARG A 104 2.54 -14.95 11.63
CA ARG A 104 3.30 -16.19 11.39
C ARG A 104 3.26 -16.65 9.92
N GLU A 105 2.41 -16.05 9.11
CA GLU A 105 2.16 -16.49 7.74
C GLU A 105 2.57 -15.44 6.72
N ILE A 106 3.05 -15.92 5.57
CA ILE A 106 3.37 -15.05 4.44
C ILE A 106 2.03 -14.70 3.77
N PRO A 107 1.71 -13.40 3.56
CA PRO A 107 0.46 -13.02 2.92
C PRO A 107 0.29 -13.71 1.56
N PRO A 108 -0.95 -14.11 1.19
CA PRO A 108 -1.20 -14.77 -0.09
C PRO A 108 -0.84 -13.85 -1.26
N ARG A 109 -0.56 -14.45 -2.43
CA ARG A 109 -0.27 -13.67 -3.65
C ARG A 109 -1.53 -13.56 -4.48
N LEU A 110 -2.01 -12.33 -4.68
CA LEU A 110 -3.11 -12.04 -5.60
C LEU A 110 -2.53 -11.75 -6.99
N LYS A 111 -3.02 -12.49 -7.99
CA LYS A 111 -2.73 -12.23 -9.39
C LYS A 111 -3.92 -11.52 -10.01
N PHE A 112 -3.65 -10.40 -10.65
CA PHE A 112 -4.67 -9.61 -11.32
C PHE A 112 -4.61 -9.86 -12.83
N PRO A 113 -5.75 -9.73 -13.55
CA PRO A 113 -5.75 -9.75 -15.01
C PRO A 113 -4.80 -8.71 -15.60
N LEU A 114 -4.29 -8.98 -16.80
CA LEU A 114 -3.41 -8.04 -17.50
C LEU A 114 -4.11 -6.68 -17.68
N GLY A 115 -3.42 -5.61 -17.29
CA GLY A 115 -3.95 -4.25 -17.40
C GLY A 115 -4.75 -3.76 -16.18
N PHE A 116 -5.11 -4.64 -15.24
CA PHE A 116 -5.71 -4.22 -13.98
C PHE A 116 -4.72 -3.39 -13.14
N ARG A 117 -5.20 -2.29 -12.54
CA ARG A 117 -4.37 -1.39 -11.74
C ARG A 117 -4.99 -1.14 -10.38
N LEU A 118 -4.17 -1.30 -9.35
CA LEU A 118 -4.47 -0.95 -7.96
C LEU A 118 -4.09 0.50 -7.70
N SER A 119 -5.07 1.28 -7.24
CA SER A 119 -4.87 2.68 -6.90
C SER A 119 -4.10 2.79 -5.58
N CYS A 120 -2.84 3.22 -5.64
CA CYS A 120 -2.00 3.34 -4.45
C CYS A 120 -2.14 4.73 -3.82
N LEU A 121 -2.23 4.76 -2.48
CA LEU A 121 -2.31 6.02 -1.73
C LEU A 121 -0.93 6.67 -1.55
N HIS A 122 0.08 5.87 -1.21
CA HIS A 122 1.45 6.36 -1.01
C HIS A 122 2.48 5.24 -1.20
N GLY A 123 3.76 5.61 -1.23
CA GLY A 123 4.85 4.65 -1.39
C GLY A 123 5.41 4.56 -2.81
N ARG A 124 5.06 5.50 -3.70
CA ARG A 124 5.57 5.61 -5.08
C ARG A 124 7.09 5.45 -5.14
N GLN A 125 7.82 6.23 -4.35
CA GLN A 125 9.29 6.21 -4.33
C GLN A 125 9.86 4.83 -4.01
N ARG A 126 9.21 4.08 -3.09
CA ARG A 126 9.62 2.71 -2.74
C ARG A 126 9.33 1.74 -3.88
N VAL A 127 8.17 1.86 -4.51
CA VAL A 127 7.81 0.99 -5.65
C VAL A 127 8.72 1.25 -6.85
N GLU A 128 9.00 2.51 -7.19
CA GLU A 128 9.88 2.84 -8.33
C GLU A 128 11.33 2.41 -8.08
N ALA A 129 11.84 2.59 -6.86
CA ALA A 129 13.14 2.05 -6.47
C ALA A 129 13.16 0.51 -6.56
N ALA A 130 12.11 -0.16 -6.08
CA ALA A 130 11.98 -1.61 -6.12
C ALA A 130 11.90 -2.14 -7.55
N LYS A 131 11.09 -1.54 -8.43
CA LYS A 131 11.01 -1.90 -9.87
C LYS A 131 12.40 -1.85 -10.50
N THR A 132 13.13 -0.76 -10.28
CA THR A 132 14.48 -0.60 -10.84
C THR A 132 15.46 -1.66 -10.33
N VAL A 133 15.46 -1.97 -9.04
CA VAL A 133 16.42 -2.91 -8.44
C VAL A 133 16.05 -4.36 -8.75
N LEU A 134 14.77 -4.72 -8.65
CA LEU A 134 14.29 -6.09 -8.81
C LEU A 134 14.21 -6.53 -10.27
N GLN A 135 13.89 -5.64 -11.21
CA GLN A 135 13.96 -5.96 -12.65
C GLN A 135 15.39 -6.30 -13.07
N LYS A 136 16.39 -5.54 -12.57
CA LYS A 136 17.81 -5.80 -12.84
C LYS A 136 18.34 -7.13 -12.26
N LEU A 137 17.63 -7.73 -11.31
CA LEU A 137 17.98 -9.01 -10.70
C LEU A 137 17.40 -10.21 -11.47
N GLY A 138 16.37 -10.01 -12.29
CA GLY A 138 15.75 -11.06 -13.13
C GLY A 138 16.46 -11.32 -14.47
N ASP A 139 17.36 -10.41 -14.87
CA ASP A 139 18.16 -10.49 -16.11
C ASP A 139 19.57 -11.08 -15.89
N ARG A 140 19.78 -11.83 -14.79
CA ARG A 140 21.04 -12.52 -14.44
C ARG A 140 20.82 -14.00 -14.24
#